data_AF-A0A523R5T4-F1
#
_entry.id   AF-A0A523R5T4-F1
#
_cell.length_a   1.000
_cell.length_b   1.000
_cell.length_c   1.000
_cell.angle_alpha   90.00
_cell.angle_beta   90.00
_cell.angle_gamma   90.00
#
_symmetry.space_group_name_H-M   'P 1'
#
loop_
_entity.id
_entity.type
_entity.pdbx_description
1 polymer ?
#
loop_
_entity_poly.entity_id
_entity_poly.type
_entity_poly.pdbx_seq_one_letter_code
_entity_poly.pdbx_strand_id
1 'polypeptide(L)'
;GIYVCGAFEAPKDIPASVVDSSAAAGVVGSRLAEVRWTLTRTKEIPEEVDVRGEPPRVGVFVCRCGTNIAGTVDVPAVVSFAKTLPGVAYVEENMFSCSQDTQEKITEVIKEHRLNRVVVAACTPKTHEPLFQETLIDAGVNKYLFEMANIRNQCSWVHKDEPDRATEKSKDMLRMAVAKALFLEPLEETTMKVNQSALVIGGGIAGMVAAKNLSEQGYKPFLIEKTDALGGQARHLHETWRGEDVQQYLANLIDAVQTDQNIEIFLNSQITQVDGFVGNFKTTIKNNGINNILEHGVTVIASGASEFTPDRHLYGQDPRVVTGLELQQRFIDNDPAMGQFKTAAFVQCVGSRIPERPYCSKVCCTQSIKSALKLKEINPEMEVFVLYRDLRPYGLREDLYRKARSAGIIFIRYKSDKAFNVALEQEDLQVTFTDRVLGRQMEIRPDLLILASAIVPDMENPLARFYKVPRNEDGFFAEAHVKLRPVDFATDGVFVCGLAHAPKSIDESIVQAQAASARAVTILAKENIKLGGIITYIQPELCSGCLGCINVCPFGAITFDQKKFVADVNPALCKGCGACAAVCPSEAPALMGFDNNQLYAQIKNAFCV
;
A
#
# COMPACT_ATOMS: atom_id res chain seq x y z
N GLY A 1 19.22 -14.63 -13.89
CA GLY A 1 18.15 -15.48 -14.46
C GLY A 1 17.11 -14.62 -15.13
N ILE A 2 16.17 -15.22 -15.86
CA ILE A 2 15.04 -14.51 -16.49
C ILE A 2 13.81 -14.67 -15.59
N TYR A 3 13.13 -13.56 -15.29
CA TYR A 3 11.90 -13.53 -14.50
C TYR A 3 10.79 -12.93 -15.36
N VAL A 4 9.59 -13.50 -15.28
CA VAL A 4 8.40 -13.02 -15.99
C VAL A 4 7.45 -12.41 -14.97
N CYS A 5 6.92 -11.22 -15.26
CA CYS A 5 5.97 -10.52 -14.41
C CYS A 5 4.92 -9.77 -15.25
N GLY A 6 3.79 -9.44 -14.63
CA GLY A 6 2.73 -8.65 -15.24
C GLY A 6 2.05 -9.34 -16.41
N ALA A 7 1.64 -8.54 -17.40
CA ALA A 7 0.81 -8.99 -18.51
C ALA A 7 1.47 -10.04 -19.43
N PHE A 8 2.78 -10.25 -19.34
CA PHE A 8 3.48 -11.31 -20.07
C PHE A 8 3.14 -12.73 -19.58
N GLU A 9 2.71 -12.89 -18.32
CA GLU A 9 2.32 -14.20 -17.78
C GLU A 9 0.87 -14.56 -18.15
N ALA A 10 -0.04 -13.60 -18.00
CA ALA A 10 -1.47 -13.73 -18.27
C ALA A 10 -2.12 -12.34 -18.31
N PRO A 11 -3.37 -12.20 -18.80
CA PRO A 11 -4.12 -10.95 -18.65
C PRO A 11 -4.23 -10.54 -17.18
N LYS A 12 -3.62 -9.39 -16.84
CA LYS A 12 -3.56 -8.85 -15.48
C LYS A 12 -3.87 -7.35 -15.50
N ASP A 13 -4.49 -6.88 -14.42
CA ASP A 13 -4.67 -5.45 -14.19
C ASP A 13 -3.36 -4.81 -13.67
N ILE A 14 -3.31 -3.49 -13.64
CA ILE A 14 -2.20 -2.67 -13.15
C ILE A 14 -1.72 -3.10 -11.76
N PRO A 15 -2.57 -3.20 -10.71
CA PRO A 15 -2.09 -3.57 -9.38
C PRO A 15 -1.42 -4.95 -9.37
N ALA A 16 -2.02 -5.96 -10.02
CA ALA A 16 -1.43 -7.29 -10.11
C ALA A 16 -0.06 -7.26 -10.81
N SER A 17 0.08 -6.46 -11.87
CA SER A 17 1.35 -6.30 -12.58
C SER A 17 2.43 -5.59 -11.73
N VAL A 18 2.03 -4.61 -10.92
CA VAL A 18 2.94 -3.94 -9.96
C VAL A 18 3.37 -4.88 -8.85
N VAL A 19 2.46 -5.71 -8.33
CA VAL A 19 2.77 -6.75 -7.34
C VAL A 19 3.76 -7.75 -7.94
N ASP A 20 3.49 -8.33 -9.11
CA ASP A 20 4.39 -9.30 -9.74
C ASP A 20 5.78 -8.71 -9.98
N SER A 21 5.85 -7.47 -10.46
CA SER A 21 7.12 -6.81 -10.76
C SER A 21 7.92 -6.56 -9.48
N SER A 22 7.24 -6.19 -8.39
CA SER A 22 7.86 -6.05 -7.07
C SER A 22 8.32 -7.41 -6.53
N ALA A 23 7.52 -8.46 -6.69
CA ALA A 23 7.87 -9.81 -6.28
C ALA A 23 9.10 -10.33 -7.04
N ALA A 24 9.13 -10.17 -8.37
CA ALA A 24 10.28 -10.50 -9.19
C ALA A 24 11.54 -9.76 -8.72
N ALA A 25 11.43 -8.47 -8.42
CA ALA A 25 12.53 -7.69 -7.85
C ALA A 25 12.99 -8.24 -6.48
N GLY A 26 12.07 -8.66 -5.61
CA GLY A 26 12.39 -9.28 -4.31
C GLY A 26 13.12 -10.62 -4.44
N VAL A 27 12.70 -11.48 -5.38
CA VAL A 27 13.39 -12.75 -5.65
C VAL A 27 14.74 -12.54 -6.32
N VAL A 28 14.89 -11.54 -7.18
CA VAL A 28 16.20 -11.14 -7.72
C VAL A 28 17.09 -10.62 -6.59
N GLY A 29 16.54 -9.77 -5.71
CA GLY A 29 17.23 -9.18 -4.57
C GLY A 29 17.76 -10.21 -3.58
N SER A 30 17.06 -11.33 -3.38
CA SER A 30 17.54 -12.43 -2.52
C SER A 30 18.72 -13.17 -3.15
N ARG A 31 18.70 -13.42 -4.46
CA ARG A 31 19.83 -14.06 -5.16
C ARG A 31 21.07 -13.18 -5.29
N LEU A 32 20.92 -11.86 -5.17
CA LEU A 32 22.01 -10.89 -5.24
C LEU A 32 22.42 -10.36 -3.86
N ALA A 33 21.92 -10.96 -2.77
CA ALA A 33 22.15 -10.46 -1.41
C ALA A 33 23.64 -10.40 -1.06
N GLU A 34 24.43 -11.44 -1.38
CA GLU A 34 25.85 -11.53 -1.05
C GLU A 34 26.72 -10.49 -1.77
N VAL A 35 26.29 -10.03 -2.95
CA VAL A 35 27.00 -9.04 -3.77
C VAL A 35 26.34 -7.66 -3.71
N ARG A 36 25.38 -7.46 -2.80
CA ARG A 36 24.73 -6.16 -2.63
C ARG A 36 25.80 -5.11 -2.30
N TRP A 37 25.67 -3.92 -2.90
CA TRP A 37 26.59 -2.78 -2.77
C TRP A 37 27.95 -2.89 -3.48
N THR A 38 28.33 -4.06 -4.03
CA THR A 38 29.65 -4.24 -4.68
C THR A 38 29.91 -3.33 -5.88
N LEU A 39 28.85 -2.85 -6.56
CA LEU A 39 28.93 -1.94 -7.71
C LEU A 39 28.26 -0.59 -7.46
N THR A 40 27.90 -0.27 -6.22
CA THR A 40 27.28 1.02 -5.92
C THR A 40 28.30 2.15 -5.92
N ARG A 41 27.88 3.32 -6.39
CA ARG A 41 28.67 4.55 -6.42
C ARG A 41 27.93 5.59 -5.60
N THR A 42 28.64 6.25 -4.70
CA THR A 42 28.10 7.41 -3.98
C THR A 42 28.19 8.61 -4.90
N LYS A 43 27.07 9.32 -5.12
CA LYS A 43 27.07 10.60 -5.84
C LYS A 43 27.83 11.61 -4.98
N GLU A 44 28.82 12.29 -5.57
CA GLU A 44 29.46 13.44 -4.92
C GLU A 44 28.47 14.60 -4.90
N ILE A 45 28.15 15.05 -3.69
CA ILE A 45 27.26 16.19 -3.47
C ILE A 45 28.14 17.37 -3.06
N PRO A 46 28.05 18.54 -3.74
CA PRO A 46 28.76 19.74 -3.33
C PRO A 46 28.43 20.14 -1.89
N GLU A 47 29.39 20.76 -1.19
CA GLU A 47 29.14 21.31 0.14
C GLU A 47 28.05 22.39 0.06
N GLU A 48 27.08 22.33 0.97
CA GLU A 48 26.00 23.31 1.05
C GLU A 48 26.56 24.66 1.51
N VAL A 49 26.34 25.70 0.71
CA VAL A 49 26.68 27.07 1.05
C VAL A 49 25.63 27.62 2.03
N ASP A 50 26.08 28.02 3.22
CA ASP A 50 25.21 28.68 4.19
C ASP A 50 24.89 30.11 3.73
N VAL A 51 23.62 30.35 3.42
CA VAL A 51 23.10 31.64 2.95
C VAL A 51 22.27 32.35 4.04
N ARG A 52 22.33 31.90 5.29
CA ARG A 52 21.62 32.55 6.40
C ARG A 52 22.16 33.95 6.64
N GLY A 53 21.25 34.92 6.76
CA GLY A 53 21.60 36.34 6.95
C GLY A 53 21.98 37.08 5.66
N GLU A 54 22.07 36.39 4.51
CA GLU A 54 22.26 37.05 3.22
C GLU A 54 20.93 37.61 2.67
N PRO A 55 20.97 38.73 1.92
CA PRO A 55 19.77 39.21 1.23
C PRO A 55 19.31 38.19 0.17
N PRO A 56 17.98 37.95 0.02
CA PRO A 56 17.47 37.05 -1.00
C PRO A 56 17.86 37.48 -2.42
N ARG A 57 18.37 36.53 -3.20
CA ARG A 57 18.74 36.63 -4.61
C ARG A 57 18.05 35.51 -5.36
N VAL A 58 16.86 35.81 -5.88
CA VAL A 58 15.96 34.84 -6.51
C VAL A 58 16.28 34.69 -7.99
N GLY A 59 16.50 33.44 -8.42
CA GLY A 59 16.48 33.07 -9.84
C GLY A 59 15.11 32.56 -10.25
N VAL A 60 14.52 33.16 -11.30
CA VAL A 60 13.21 32.76 -11.81
C VAL A 60 13.36 32.08 -13.17
N PHE A 61 12.87 30.85 -13.30
CA PHE A 61 12.89 30.09 -14.55
C PHE A 61 11.46 29.82 -15.02
N VAL A 62 11.08 30.38 -16.17
CA VAL A 62 9.73 30.26 -16.74
C VAL A 62 9.73 29.23 -17.87
N CYS A 63 8.93 28.17 -17.73
CA CYS A 63 8.90 27.07 -18.68
C CYS A 63 7.83 27.24 -19.75
N ARG A 64 8.16 26.95 -21.02
CA ARG A 64 7.18 26.82 -22.11
C ARG A 64 6.44 25.48 -22.12
N CYS A 65 7.11 24.41 -21.68
CA CYS A 65 6.62 23.04 -21.75
C CYS A 65 6.12 22.66 -23.15
N GLY A 66 6.90 23.03 -24.18
CA GLY A 66 6.48 22.98 -25.58
C GLY A 66 5.30 23.92 -25.81
N THR A 67 4.16 23.38 -26.24
CA THR A 67 2.90 24.14 -26.41
C THR A 67 1.98 24.04 -25.20
N ASN A 68 2.33 23.28 -24.15
CA ASN A 68 1.43 23.07 -23.02
C ASN A 68 1.23 24.33 -22.17
N ILE A 69 2.26 25.16 -22.02
CA ILE A 69 2.16 26.47 -21.35
C ILE A 69 2.14 27.56 -22.41
N ALA A 70 3.15 27.58 -23.28
CA ALA A 70 3.29 28.63 -24.30
C ALA A 70 2.19 28.67 -25.38
N GLY A 71 1.35 27.63 -25.46
CA GLY A 71 0.16 27.65 -26.33
C GLY A 71 -1.01 28.47 -25.78
N THR A 72 -0.99 28.82 -24.49
CA THR A 72 -2.06 29.60 -23.82
C THR A 72 -1.51 30.85 -23.13
N VAL A 73 -0.35 30.76 -22.49
CA VAL A 73 0.26 31.82 -21.68
C VAL A 73 1.36 32.51 -22.49
N ASP A 74 1.35 33.85 -22.51
CA ASP A 74 2.46 34.64 -23.05
C ASP A 74 3.66 34.57 -22.08
N VAL A 75 4.51 33.56 -22.31
CA VAL A 75 5.71 33.30 -21.51
C VAL A 75 6.69 34.49 -21.54
N PRO A 76 7.01 35.12 -22.68
CA PRO A 76 7.81 36.36 -22.72
C PRO A 76 7.28 37.49 -21.83
N ALA A 77 5.95 37.69 -21.77
CA ALA A 77 5.35 38.69 -20.88
C ALA A 77 5.52 38.34 -19.40
N VAL A 78 5.38 37.05 -19.04
CA VAL A 78 5.65 36.57 -17.66
C VAL A 78 7.12 36.75 -17.29
N VAL A 79 8.05 36.47 -18.21
CA VAL A 79 9.50 36.67 -18.01
C VAL A 79 9.82 38.15 -17.79
N SER A 80 9.23 39.04 -18.59
CA SER A 80 9.43 40.49 -18.46
C SER A 80 8.89 41.01 -17.13
N PHE A 81 7.71 40.53 -16.72
CA PHE A 81 7.13 40.83 -15.42
C PHE A 81 7.99 40.34 -14.26
N ALA A 82 8.51 39.12 -14.33
CA ALA A 82 9.36 38.53 -13.28
C ALA A 82 10.57 39.41 -12.94
N LYS A 83 11.17 40.06 -13.94
CA LYS A 83 12.32 40.98 -13.76
C LYS A 83 12.00 42.22 -12.92
N THR A 84 10.72 42.56 -12.78
CA THR A 84 10.27 43.73 -12.00
C THR A 84 10.03 43.40 -10.52
N LEU A 85 10.04 42.12 -10.15
CA LEU A 85 9.69 41.68 -8.80
C LEU A 85 10.85 41.91 -7.82
N PRO A 86 10.57 42.35 -6.58
CA PRO A 86 11.59 42.52 -5.55
C PRO A 86 12.39 41.24 -5.27
N GLY A 87 13.72 41.38 -5.13
CA GLY A 87 14.63 40.28 -4.82
C GLY A 87 14.95 39.34 -6.00
N VAL A 88 14.33 39.54 -7.18
CA VAL A 88 14.68 38.78 -8.39
C VAL A 88 15.99 39.29 -8.98
N ALA A 89 17.00 38.42 -8.99
CA ALA A 89 18.35 38.73 -9.48
C ALA A 89 18.59 38.20 -10.90
N TYR A 90 17.87 37.15 -11.32
CA TYR A 90 18.00 36.53 -12.63
C TYR A 90 16.66 35.98 -13.11
N VAL A 91 16.39 36.08 -14.41
CA VAL A 91 15.19 35.50 -15.02
C VAL A 91 15.54 34.87 -16.37
N GLU A 92 15.11 33.63 -16.58
CA GLU A 92 15.32 32.92 -17.84
C GLU A 92 14.06 32.19 -18.32
N GLU A 93 13.93 32.15 -19.65
CA GLU A 93 12.89 31.42 -20.36
C GLU A 93 13.46 30.08 -20.87
N ASN A 94 12.79 28.98 -20.54
CA ASN A 94 13.24 27.63 -20.90
C ASN A 94 12.18 26.88 -21.70
N MET A 95 12.58 26.16 -22.75
CA MET A 95 11.65 25.31 -23.52
C MET A 95 11.10 24.17 -22.63
N PHE A 96 12.01 23.45 -21.95
CA PHE A 96 11.68 22.37 -21.03
C PHE A 96 12.60 22.43 -19.80
N SER A 97 12.16 23.11 -18.73
CA SER A 97 12.97 23.27 -17.51
C SER A 97 13.34 21.95 -16.84
N CYS A 98 12.61 20.86 -17.10
CA CYS A 98 12.87 19.52 -16.56
C CYS A 98 13.80 18.65 -17.43
N SER A 99 14.26 19.14 -18.59
CA SER A 99 15.23 18.40 -19.40
C SER A 99 16.61 18.41 -18.76
N GLN A 100 17.38 17.34 -18.92
CA GLN A 100 18.69 17.19 -18.28
C GLN A 100 19.63 18.36 -18.61
N ASP A 101 19.76 18.72 -19.90
CA ASP A 101 20.61 19.83 -20.33
C ASP A 101 20.20 21.16 -19.68
N THR A 102 18.89 21.39 -19.46
CA THR A 102 18.42 22.61 -18.80
C THR A 102 18.67 22.58 -17.29
N GLN A 103 18.62 21.41 -16.66
CA GLN A 103 18.95 21.25 -15.24
C GLN A 103 20.42 21.60 -14.98
N GLU A 104 21.32 21.06 -15.81
CA GLU A 104 22.76 21.35 -15.76
C GLU A 104 23.02 22.86 -15.93
N LYS A 105 22.36 23.49 -16.91
CA LYS A 105 22.43 24.94 -17.12
C LYS A 105 21.89 25.74 -15.92
N ILE A 106 20.76 25.34 -15.33
CA ILE A 106 20.22 25.99 -14.13
C ILE A 106 21.24 25.92 -12.99
N THR A 107 21.90 24.77 -12.79
CA THR A 107 22.97 24.62 -11.79
C THR A 107 24.12 25.58 -12.03
N GLU A 108 24.56 25.76 -13.29
CA GLU A 108 25.61 26.73 -13.65
C GLU A 108 25.17 28.18 -13.37
N VAL A 109 23.96 28.54 -13.78
CA VAL A 109 23.37 29.88 -13.56
C VAL A 109 23.26 30.20 -12.07
N ILE A 110 22.86 29.23 -11.23
CA ILE A 110 22.80 29.40 -9.77
C ILE A 110 24.18 29.79 -9.22
N LYS A 111 25.24 29.12 -9.68
CA LYS A 111 26.62 29.38 -9.26
C LYS A 111 27.13 30.73 -9.79
N GLU A 112 26.94 31.00 -11.09
CA GLU A 112 27.41 32.22 -11.75
C GLU A 112 26.79 33.49 -11.14
N HIS A 113 25.47 33.49 -10.95
CA HIS A 113 24.74 34.65 -10.45
C HIS A 113 24.63 34.72 -8.92
N ARG A 114 25.20 33.72 -8.21
CA ARG A 114 25.12 33.56 -6.75
C ARG A 114 23.67 33.65 -6.28
N LEU A 115 22.83 32.81 -6.89
CA LEU A 115 21.41 32.72 -6.53
C LEU A 115 21.30 31.90 -5.25
N ASN A 116 20.55 32.39 -4.28
CA ASN A 116 20.32 31.69 -3.02
C ASN A 116 18.85 31.29 -2.84
N ARG A 117 17.97 31.60 -3.81
CA ARG A 117 16.58 31.13 -3.88
C ARG A 117 16.24 30.84 -5.35
N VAL A 118 15.43 29.82 -5.61
CA VAL A 118 15.02 29.46 -6.98
C VAL A 118 13.51 29.33 -7.07
N VAL A 119 12.92 29.97 -8.07
CA VAL A 119 11.50 29.84 -8.40
C VAL A 119 11.36 29.29 -9.82
N VAL A 120 10.61 28.19 -9.97
CA VAL A 120 10.29 27.66 -11.30
C VAL A 120 8.80 27.82 -11.57
N ALA A 121 8.46 28.57 -12.62
CA ALA A 121 7.10 28.69 -13.12
C ALA A 121 6.85 27.65 -14.22
N ALA A 122 6.21 26.53 -13.87
CA ALA A 122 6.03 25.40 -14.77
C ALA A 122 4.80 24.53 -14.41
N CYS A 123 5.01 23.23 -14.21
CA CYS A 123 3.98 22.24 -13.90
C CYS A 123 3.72 22.09 -12.39
N THR A 124 3.06 21.00 -12.00
CA THR A 124 2.77 20.71 -10.59
C THR A 124 4.03 20.33 -9.78
N PRO A 125 4.19 20.83 -8.54
CA PRO A 125 5.27 20.43 -7.65
C PRO A 125 5.24 18.92 -7.34
N LYS A 126 4.04 18.32 -7.26
CA LYS A 126 3.86 16.86 -7.06
C LYS A 126 4.66 15.96 -8.01
N THR A 127 5.05 16.45 -9.18
CA THR A 127 5.79 15.65 -10.18
C THR A 127 7.27 16.02 -10.23
N HIS A 128 7.62 17.31 -10.24
CA HIS A 128 8.97 17.76 -10.57
C HIS A 128 9.65 18.61 -9.48
N GLU A 129 8.99 18.90 -8.35
CA GLU A 129 9.68 19.58 -7.24
C GLU A 129 10.93 18.80 -6.77
N PRO A 130 10.90 17.46 -6.58
CA PRO A 130 12.11 16.71 -6.22
C PRO A 130 13.24 16.82 -7.25
N LEU A 131 12.90 16.97 -8.54
CA LEU A 131 13.89 17.15 -9.60
C LEU A 131 14.60 18.50 -9.46
N PHE A 132 13.85 19.59 -9.26
CA PHE A 132 14.45 20.91 -9.09
C PHE A 132 15.20 21.06 -7.76
N GLN A 133 14.71 20.41 -6.71
CA GLN A 133 15.42 20.28 -5.45
C GLN A 133 16.80 19.63 -5.63
N GLU A 134 16.90 18.58 -6.46
CA GLU A 134 18.18 17.98 -6.83
C GLU A 134 19.09 18.96 -7.58
N THR A 135 18.55 19.81 -8.46
CA THR A 135 19.33 20.88 -9.13
C THR A 135 19.98 21.84 -8.14
N LEU A 136 19.26 22.22 -7.08
CA LEU A 136 19.78 23.09 -6.03
C LEU A 136 20.88 22.39 -5.24
N ILE A 137 20.70 21.10 -4.90
CA ILE A 137 21.73 20.28 -4.25
C ILE A 137 23.01 20.24 -5.11
N ASP A 138 22.87 19.99 -6.41
CA ASP A 138 24.00 19.98 -7.36
C ASP A 138 24.64 21.37 -7.54
N ALA A 139 23.92 22.43 -7.17
CA ALA A 139 24.42 23.79 -7.09
C ALA A 139 25.10 24.16 -5.76
N GLY A 140 25.00 23.30 -4.73
CA GLY A 140 25.45 23.59 -3.37
C GLY A 140 24.50 24.51 -2.61
N VAL A 141 23.22 24.59 -3.00
CA VAL A 141 22.19 25.40 -2.35
C VAL A 141 21.20 24.47 -1.64
N ASN A 142 20.76 24.84 -0.44
CA ASN A 142 19.79 24.05 0.31
C ASN A 142 18.50 23.85 -0.50
N LYS A 143 18.06 22.59 -0.64
CA LYS A 143 16.92 22.24 -1.50
C LYS A 143 15.58 22.87 -1.09
N TYR A 144 15.44 23.29 0.18
CA TYR A 144 14.22 23.93 0.67
C TYR A 144 14.13 25.40 0.31
N LEU A 145 15.17 25.96 -0.33
CA LEU A 145 15.20 27.31 -0.88
C LEU A 145 14.59 27.39 -2.29
N PHE A 146 13.68 26.47 -2.59
CA PHE A 146 12.99 26.29 -3.84
C PHE A 146 11.48 26.51 -3.68
N GLU A 147 10.86 27.20 -4.64
CA GLU A 147 9.40 27.34 -4.73
C GLU A 147 8.93 27.12 -6.18
N MET A 148 7.71 26.61 -6.35
CA MET A 148 7.16 26.33 -7.69
C MET A 148 5.84 27.05 -7.95
N ALA A 149 5.77 27.81 -9.05
CA ALA A 149 4.52 28.38 -9.55
C ALA A 149 3.90 27.45 -10.60
N ASN A 150 2.77 26.83 -10.29
CA ASN A 150 2.10 25.85 -11.16
C ASN A 150 1.25 26.52 -12.27
N ILE A 151 1.92 27.17 -13.22
CA ILE A 151 1.26 27.87 -14.32
C ILE A 151 0.77 26.95 -15.46
N ARG A 152 0.94 25.63 -15.33
CA ARG A 152 0.40 24.64 -16.29
C ARG A 152 -0.92 24.04 -15.84
N ASN A 153 -0.88 23.19 -14.81
CA ASN A 153 -2.02 22.39 -14.38
C ASN A 153 -3.12 23.27 -13.78
N GLN A 154 -2.75 24.39 -13.13
CA GLN A 154 -3.69 25.32 -12.51
C GLN A 154 -3.93 26.60 -13.34
N CYS A 155 -3.28 26.71 -14.51
CA CYS A 155 -3.45 27.86 -15.39
C CYS A 155 -3.58 27.47 -16.88
N SER A 156 -2.49 27.28 -17.62
CA SER A 156 -2.53 27.15 -19.09
C SER A 156 -3.47 26.04 -19.62
N TRP A 157 -3.58 24.91 -18.92
CA TRP A 157 -4.43 23.79 -19.34
C TRP A 157 -5.93 24.03 -19.14
N VAL A 158 -6.29 24.86 -18.16
CA VAL A 158 -7.68 25.08 -17.74
C VAL A 158 -8.25 26.41 -18.21
N HIS A 159 -7.42 27.31 -18.77
CA HIS A 159 -7.82 28.63 -19.29
C HIS A 159 -7.45 28.83 -20.77
N LYS A 160 -7.52 27.77 -21.59
CA LYS A 160 -7.11 27.81 -23.01
C LYS A 160 -7.88 28.86 -23.83
N ASP A 161 -9.11 29.13 -23.45
CA ASP A 161 -10.00 30.06 -24.16
C ASP A 161 -9.83 31.52 -23.70
N GLU A 162 -9.01 31.78 -22.67
CA GLU A 162 -8.79 33.11 -22.09
C GLU A 162 -7.28 33.42 -21.93
N PRO A 163 -6.49 33.44 -23.01
CA PRO A 163 -5.01 33.51 -22.96
C PRO A 163 -4.46 34.77 -22.26
N ASP A 164 -5.11 35.93 -22.44
CA ASP A 164 -4.71 37.18 -21.77
C ASP A 164 -4.89 37.07 -20.25
N ARG A 165 -6.04 36.53 -19.80
CA ARG A 165 -6.32 36.31 -18.38
C ARG A 165 -5.46 35.19 -17.79
N ALA A 166 -5.15 34.15 -18.57
CA ALA A 166 -4.22 33.10 -18.18
C ALA A 166 -2.79 33.66 -17.99
N THR A 167 -2.40 34.63 -18.81
CA THR A 167 -1.12 35.34 -18.69
C THR A 167 -1.07 36.18 -17.42
N GLU A 168 -2.10 37.00 -17.15
CA GLU A 168 -2.16 37.78 -15.90
C GLU A 168 -2.20 36.88 -14.66
N LYS A 169 -2.99 35.80 -14.68
CA LYS A 169 -2.99 34.81 -13.61
C LYS A 169 -1.61 34.18 -13.41
N SER A 170 -0.86 33.92 -14.49
CA SER A 170 0.48 33.35 -14.40
C SER A 170 1.47 34.33 -13.76
N LYS A 171 1.34 35.64 -14.04
CA LYS A 171 2.10 36.69 -13.37
C LYS A 171 1.78 36.72 -11.86
N ASP A 172 0.50 36.67 -11.49
CA ASP A 172 0.09 36.64 -10.09
C ASP A 172 0.63 35.42 -9.35
N MET A 173 0.47 34.22 -9.91
CA MET A 173 1.00 32.98 -9.33
C MET A 173 2.53 33.03 -9.18
N LEU A 174 3.24 33.61 -10.14
CA LEU A 174 4.68 33.79 -10.05
C LEU A 174 5.07 34.81 -8.97
N ARG A 175 4.37 35.95 -8.89
CA ARG A 175 4.58 36.96 -7.84
C ARG A 175 4.35 36.39 -6.44
N MET A 176 3.30 35.59 -6.25
CA MET A 176 3.02 34.87 -5.02
C MET A 176 4.16 33.91 -4.65
N ALA A 177 4.66 33.14 -5.61
CA ALA A 177 5.77 32.20 -5.40
C ALA A 177 7.07 32.93 -5.05
N VAL A 178 7.42 34.00 -5.78
CA VAL A 178 8.59 34.84 -5.47
C VAL A 178 8.46 35.45 -4.08
N ALA A 179 7.30 36.01 -3.73
CA ALA A 179 7.06 36.59 -2.41
C ALA A 179 7.27 35.59 -1.28
N LYS A 180 6.79 34.34 -1.45
CA LYS A 180 7.05 33.26 -0.50
C LYS A 180 8.54 32.91 -0.45
N ALA A 181 9.19 32.79 -1.61
CA ALA A 181 10.59 32.42 -1.73
C ALA A 181 11.55 33.38 -0.99
N LEU A 182 11.20 34.66 -0.89
CA LEU A 182 11.97 35.66 -0.12
C LEU A 182 12.07 35.33 1.38
N PHE A 183 11.11 34.59 1.92
CA PHE A 183 11.06 34.18 3.33
C PHE A 183 11.44 32.71 3.56
N LEU A 184 11.82 31.98 2.51
CA LEU A 184 12.31 30.61 2.69
C LEU A 184 13.65 30.65 3.42
N GLU A 185 13.84 29.67 4.31
CA GLU A 185 15.07 29.46 5.06
C GLU A 185 15.62 28.07 4.75
N PRO A 186 16.95 27.87 4.79
CA PRO A 186 17.51 26.53 4.63
C PRO A 186 17.00 25.64 5.76
N LEU A 187 16.47 24.47 5.41
CA LEU A 187 15.98 23.51 6.40
C LEU A 187 16.97 22.36 6.54
N GLU A 188 17.17 21.93 7.78
CA GLU A 188 18.03 20.80 8.11
C GLU A 188 17.23 19.50 8.06
N GLU A 189 17.78 18.49 7.40
CA GLU A 189 17.23 17.14 7.44
C GLU A 189 17.92 16.35 8.54
N THR A 190 17.15 15.86 9.51
CA THR A 190 17.69 14.92 10.48
C THR A 190 17.88 13.57 9.80
N THR A 191 19.09 13.03 9.89
CA THR A 191 19.35 11.63 9.51
C THR A 191 19.03 10.72 10.68
N MET A 192 18.42 9.59 10.38
CA MET A 192 18.16 8.57 11.37
C MET A 192 18.61 7.22 10.86
N LYS A 193 19.36 6.50 11.69
CA LYS A 193 19.79 5.13 11.40
C LYS A 193 18.58 4.22 11.30
N VAL A 194 18.51 3.38 10.28
CA VAL A 194 17.45 2.38 10.12
C VAL A 194 17.84 1.12 10.90
N ASN A 195 16.92 0.60 11.71
CA ASN A 195 17.03 -0.75 12.22
C ASN A 195 16.80 -1.73 11.06
N GLN A 196 17.84 -2.47 10.68
CA GLN A 196 17.83 -3.39 9.54
C GLN A 196 17.17 -4.75 9.85
N SER A 197 16.17 -4.74 10.75
CA SER A 197 15.31 -5.88 11.06
C SER A 197 13.88 -5.60 10.61
N ALA A 198 13.10 -6.64 10.39
CA ALA A 198 11.70 -6.53 9.98
C ALA A 198 10.80 -7.28 10.97
N LEU A 199 9.59 -6.78 11.20
CA LEU A 199 8.54 -7.53 11.89
C LEU A 199 7.54 -8.08 10.88
N VAL A 200 7.24 -9.37 10.94
CA VAL A 200 6.21 -10.03 10.13
C VAL A 200 5.11 -10.55 11.05
N ILE A 201 3.88 -10.13 10.80
CA ILE A 201 2.73 -10.41 11.67
C ILE A 201 1.80 -11.43 11.01
N GLY A 202 1.81 -12.66 11.51
CA GLY A 202 1.02 -13.79 11.01
C GLY A 202 1.91 -14.86 10.37
N GLY A 203 1.88 -16.07 10.92
CA GLY A 203 2.63 -17.25 10.49
C GLY A 203 1.93 -18.11 9.44
N GLY A 204 0.98 -17.55 8.68
CA GLY A 204 0.44 -18.22 7.49
C GLY A 204 1.43 -18.23 6.33
N ILE A 205 1.08 -18.84 5.19
CA ILE A 205 1.95 -18.89 4.00
C ILE A 205 2.49 -17.52 3.60
N ALA A 206 1.64 -16.49 3.57
CA ALA A 206 2.06 -15.14 3.18
C ALA A 206 3.15 -14.60 4.12
N GLY A 207 2.98 -14.72 5.44
CA GLY A 207 3.98 -14.22 6.39
C GLY A 207 5.26 -15.06 6.40
N MET A 208 5.15 -16.39 6.31
CA MET A 208 6.32 -17.26 6.21
C MET A 208 7.14 -16.98 4.94
N VAL A 209 6.48 -16.80 3.79
CA VAL A 209 7.17 -16.41 2.54
C VAL A 209 7.81 -15.03 2.67
N ALA A 210 7.11 -14.07 3.29
CA ALA A 210 7.66 -12.73 3.48
C ALA A 210 8.91 -12.76 4.38
N ALA A 211 8.84 -13.45 5.51
CA ALA A 211 9.94 -13.64 6.45
C ALA A 211 11.13 -14.35 5.79
N LYS A 212 10.88 -15.46 5.07
CA LYS A 212 11.94 -16.18 4.37
C LYS A 212 12.62 -15.30 3.31
N ASN A 213 11.85 -14.59 2.50
CA ASN A 213 12.41 -13.71 1.47
C ASN A 213 13.20 -12.52 2.06
N LEU A 214 12.82 -12.02 3.25
CA LEU A 214 13.60 -11.01 3.98
C LEU A 214 14.91 -11.60 4.51
N SER A 215 14.86 -12.81 5.08
CA SER A 215 16.04 -13.54 5.56
C SER A 215 17.04 -13.82 4.46
N GLU A 216 16.58 -14.34 3.31
CA GLU A 216 17.44 -14.59 2.14
C GLU A 216 18.02 -13.30 1.55
N GLN A 217 17.39 -12.16 1.82
CA GLN A 217 17.94 -10.85 1.48
C GLN A 217 18.93 -10.31 2.53
N GLY A 218 19.25 -11.07 3.58
CA GLY A 218 20.22 -10.71 4.60
C GLY A 218 19.68 -9.79 5.71
N TYR A 219 18.36 -9.69 5.86
CA TYR A 219 17.74 -8.93 6.95
C TYR A 219 17.16 -9.87 7.99
N LYS A 220 17.14 -9.46 9.27
CA LYS A 220 16.60 -10.29 10.36
C LYS A 220 15.07 -10.11 10.49
N PRO A 221 14.22 -11.10 10.16
CA PRO A 221 12.80 -11.03 10.45
C PRO A 221 12.47 -11.57 11.86
N PHE A 222 11.62 -10.84 12.57
CA PHE A 222 10.84 -11.35 13.69
C PHE A 222 9.48 -11.81 13.16
N LEU A 223 9.18 -13.10 13.21
CA LEU A 223 7.90 -13.66 12.77
C LEU A 223 7.02 -13.93 13.98
N ILE A 224 5.91 -13.21 14.12
CA ILE A 224 4.96 -13.43 15.21
C ILE A 224 3.72 -14.17 14.72
N GLU A 225 3.25 -15.13 15.52
CA GLU A 225 2.04 -15.92 15.28
C GLU A 225 1.19 -15.96 16.56
N LYS A 226 -0.12 -15.77 16.39
CA LYS A 226 -1.08 -15.76 17.50
C LYS A 226 -1.36 -17.15 18.04
N THR A 227 -1.26 -18.19 17.20
CA THR A 227 -1.43 -19.59 17.59
C THR A 227 -0.11 -20.25 17.99
N ASP A 228 -0.20 -21.50 18.44
CA ASP A 228 0.91 -22.36 18.82
C ASP A 228 1.63 -23.03 17.63
N ALA A 229 1.12 -22.84 16.40
CA ALA A 229 1.70 -23.41 15.20
C ALA A 229 1.66 -22.43 14.01
N LEU A 230 2.64 -22.56 13.13
CA LEU A 230 2.66 -21.91 11.82
C LEU A 230 1.74 -22.64 10.82
N GLY A 231 1.38 -21.93 9.76
CA GLY A 231 0.73 -22.45 8.55
C GLY A 231 -0.59 -21.80 8.20
N GLY A 232 -1.31 -21.28 9.19
CA GLY A 232 -2.61 -20.63 8.99
C GLY A 232 -3.59 -21.50 8.20
N GLN A 233 -4.41 -20.87 7.35
CA GLN A 233 -5.46 -21.56 6.57
C GLN A 233 -4.95 -22.61 5.57
N ALA A 234 -3.67 -22.56 5.21
CA ALA A 234 -3.10 -23.54 4.27
C ALA A 234 -3.04 -24.97 4.85
N ARG A 235 -3.15 -25.11 6.17
CA ARG A 235 -3.29 -26.41 6.84
C ARG A 235 -4.54 -27.18 6.41
N HIS A 236 -5.54 -26.48 5.88
CA HIS A 236 -6.83 -27.04 5.46
C HIS A 236 -7.00 -27.04 3.94
N LEU A 237 -5.90 -26.98 3.17
CA LEU A 237 -5.94 -26.95 1.71
C LEU A 237 -5.19 -28.14 1.13
N HIS A 238 -5.84 -28.94 0.29
CA HIS A 238 -5.24 -30.15 -0.26
C HIS A 238 -4.28 -29.84 -1.43
N GLU A 239 -4.80 -29.22 -2.48
CA GLU A 239 -4.05 -28.96 -3.71
C GLU A 239 -4.29 -27.55 -4.26
N THR A 240 -3.34 -27.00 -5.02
CA THR A 240 -3.52 -25.75 -5.75
C THR A 240 -4.45 -25.97 -6.95
N TRP A 241 -4.85 -24.88 -7.61
CA TRP A 241 -5.65 -24.98 -8.84
C TRP A 241 -4.90 -25.69 -9.99
N ARG A 242 -3.55 -25.78 -9.91
CA ARG A 242 -2.71 -26.53 -10.86
C ARG A 242 -2.48 -27.99 -10.45
N GLY A 243 -2.99 -28.42 -9.29
CA GLY A 243 -2.81 -29.76 -8.76
C GLY A 243 -1.49 -29.96 -8.02
N GLU A 244 -0.83 -28.88 -7.58
CA GLU A 244 0.37 -28.97 -6.74
C GLU A 244 -0.04 -29.28 -5.30
N ASP A 245 0.75 -30.11 -4.62
CA ASP A 245 0.51 -30.51 -3.23
C ASP A 245 0.79 -29.34 -2.26
N VAL A 246 -0.27 -28.85 -1.61
CA VAL A 246 -0.18 -27.74 -0.67
C VAL A 246 0.39 -28.19 0.68
N GLN A 247 0.10 -29.41 1.13
CA GLN A 247 0.58 -29.92 2.42
C GLN A 247 2.08 -30.15 2.39
N GLN A 248 2.61 -30.72 1.30
CA GLN A 248 4.04 -30.90 1.12
C GLN A 248 4.76 -29.55 1.01
N TYR A 249 4.22 -28.61 0.23
CA TYR A 249 4.79 -27.26 0.14
C TYR A 249 4.80 -26.55 1.50
N LEU A 250 3.70 -26.67 2.24
CA LEU A 250 3.56 -26.05 3.56
C LEU A 250 4.55 -26.65 4.56
N ALA A 251 4.70 -27.97 4.61
CA ALA A 251 5.67 -28.64 5.47
C ALA A 251 7.10 -28.17 5.17
N ASN A 252 7.47 -28.12 3.89
CA ASN A 252 8.79 -27.64 3.46
C ASN A 252 9.02 -26.17 3.83
N LEU A 253 8.00 -25.32 3.69
CA LEU A 253 8.10 -23.89 4.05
C LEU A 253 8.23 -23.71 5.57
N ILE A 254 7.47 -24.46 6.36
CA ILE A 254 7.57 -24.44 7.83
C ILE A 254 8.98 -24.86 8.25
N ASP A 255 9.50 -25.97 7.72
CA ASP A 255 10.86 -26.45 8.01
C ASP A 255 11.91 -25.42 7.62
N ALA A 256 11.82 -24.86 6.40
CA ALA A 256 12.75 -23.84 5.90
C ALA A 256 12.72 -22.52 6.69
N VAL A 257 11.62 -22.22 7.37
CA VAL A 257 11.49 -21.06 8.27
C VAL A 257 12.00 -21.37 9.68
N GLN A 258 11.68 -22.55 10.21
CA GLN A 258 12.11 -22.97 11.54
C GLN A 258 13.61 -23.26 11.65
N THR A 259 14.23 -23.74 10.56
CA THR A 259 15.66 -24.05 10.50
C THR A 259 16.53 -22.84 10.15
N ASP A 260 15.93 -21.73 9.71
CA ASP A 260 16.63 -20.51 9.35
C ASP A 260 17.01 -19.72 10.62
N GLN A 261 18.30 -19.73 10.97
CA GLN A 261 18.83 -19.10 12.18
C GLN A 261 18.67 -17.57 12.21
N ASN A 262 18.40 -16.94 11.06
CA ASN A 262 18.19 -15.51 10.97
C ASN A 262 16.71 -15.12 11.20
N ILE A 263 15.79 -16.08 11.20
CA ILE A 263 14.37 -15.85 11.52
C ILE A 263 14.11 -16.16 12.99
N GLU A 264 13.62 -15.16 13.72
CA GLU A 264 13.23 -15.34 15.12
C GLU A 264 11.70 -15.47 15.22
N ILE A 265 11.22 -16.62 15.68
CA ILE A 265 9.80 -16.99 15.66
C ILE A 265 9.19 -16.87 17.05
N PHE A 266 8.07 -16.16 17.15
CA PHE A 266 7.28 -16.02 18.38
C PHE A 266 5.87 -16.56 18.18
N LEU A 267 5.66 -17.81 18.60
CA LEU A 267 4.34 -18.45 18.66
C LEU A 267 3.57 -17.97 19.90
N ASN A 268 2.24 -18.16 19.96
CA ASN A 268 1.40 -17.75 21.09
C ASN A 268 1.62 -16.27 21.49
N SER A 269 1.74 -15.39 20.49
CA SER A 269 2.15 -14.00 20.69
C SER A 269 1.08 -13.02 20.24
N GLN A 270 0.86 -12.01 21.07
CA GLN A 270 -0.07 -10.91 20.77
C GLN A 270 0.63 -9.57 20.91
N ILE A 271 0.38 -8.66 19.99
CA ILE A 271 0.87 -7.28 20.08
C ILE A 271 0.02 -6.52 21.10
N THR A 272 0.67 -5.83 22.02
CA THR A 272 0.02 -5.00 23.05
C THR A 272 0.23 -3.51 22.78
N GLN A 273 1.36 -3.14 22.19
CA GLN A 273 1.72 -1.75 21.92
C GLN A 273 2.68 -1.65 20.71
N VAL A 274 2.56 -0.56 19.96
CA VAL A 274 3.45 -0.20 18.86
C VAL A 274 3.80 1.28 19.00
N ASP A 275 5.09 1.55 19.07
CA ASP A 275 5.66 2.88 19.11
C ASP A 275 6.67 3.05 17.98
N GLY A 276 7.11 4.30 17.77
CA GLY A 276 8.08 4.62 16.74
C GLY A 276 7.47 4.83 15.37
N PHE A 277 8.32 4.76 14.35
CA PHE A 277 8.01 5.16 12.98
C PHE A 277 8.97 4.46 12.02
N VAL A 278 8.77 4.66 10.71
CA VAL A 278 9.59 4.06 9.66
C VAL A 278 11.08 4.11 9.98
N GLY A 279 11.73 2.95 9.95
CA GLY A 279 13.14 2.78 10.29
C GLY A 279 13.43 2.52 11.77
N ASN A 280 12.54 2.90 12.71
CA ASN A 280 12.72 2.71 14.15
C ASN A 280 11.38 2.47 14.87
N PHE A 281 10.73 1.36 14.56
CA PHE A 281 9.58 0.89 15.31
C PHE A 281 10.02 0.10 16.56
N LYS A 282 9.20 0.17 17.60
CA LYS A 282 9.27 -0.67 18.79
C LYS A 282 7.92 -1.33 19.00
N THR A 283 7.86 -2.64 18.84
CA THR A 283 6.63 -3.40 19.02
C THR A 283 6.73 -4.25 20.28
N THR A 284 5.84 -3.99 21.24
CA THR A 284 5.72 -4.80 22.44
C THR A 284 4.78 -5.97 22.15
N ILE A 285 5.29 -7.18 22.36
CA ILE A 285 4.51 -8.42 22.27
C ILE A 285 4.39 -9.05 23.65
N LYS A 286 3.23 -9.64 23.93
CA LYS A 286 3.04 -10.57 25.04
C LYS A 286 3.18 -11.99 24.48
N ASN A 287 4.29 -12.64 24.80
CA ASN A 287 4.62 -14.01 24.41
C ASN A 287 4.64 -14.88 25.67
N ASN A 288 3.78 -15.90 25.75
CA ASN A 288 3.70 -16.80 26.92
C ASN A 288 3.60 -16.07 28.28
N GLY A 289 2.93 -14.92 28.31
CA GLY A 289 2.77 -14.09 29.52
C GLY A 289 3.91 -13.09 29.79
N ILE A 290 5.01 -13.16 29.05
CA ILE A 290 6.17 -12.26 29.16
C ILE A 290 6.05 -11.17 28.09
N ASN A 291 6.31 -9.91 28.49
CA ASN A 291 6.38 -8.81 27.53
C ASN A 291 7.80 -8.70 26.95
N ASN A 292 7.92 -8.80 25.64
CA ASN A 292 9.16 -8.57 24.89
C ASN A 292 9.00 -7.35 23.99
N ILE A 293 10.06 -6.55 23.85
CA ILE A 293 10.09 -5.41 22.93
C ILE A 293 10.94 -5.81 21.72
N LEU A 294 10.34 -5.74 20.54
CA LEU A 294 11.00 -6.02 19.27
C LEU A 294 11.26 -4.69 18.56
N GLU A 295 12.54 -4.36 18.33
CA GLU A 295 12.94 -3.17 17.58
C GLU A 295 13.19 -3.55 16.12
N HIS A 296 12.51 -2.87 15.19
CA HIS A 296 12.58 -3.17 13.75
C HIS A 296 12.39 -1.91 12.91
N GLY A 297 12.85 -1.94 11.65
CA GLY A 297 12.72 -0.80 10.75
C GLY A 297 11.42 -0.77 9.97
N VAL A 298 10.80 -1.93 9.75
CA VAL A 298 9.60 -2.09 8.91
C VAL A 298 8.72 -3.22 9.42
N THR A 299 7.42 -3.15 9.11
CA THR A 299 6.44 -4.16 9.44
C THR A 299 5.71 -4.68 8.20
N VAL A 300 5.54 -6.00 8.11
CA VAL A 300 4.69 -6.67 7.12
C VAL A 300 3.51 -7.31 7.83
N ILE A 301 2.29 -6.82 7.57
CA ILE A 301 1.04 -7.36 8.10
C ILE A 301 0.57 -8.50 7.18
N ALA A 302 0.56 -9.71 7.70
CA ALA A 302 0.13 -10.94 7.04
C ALA A 302 -0.87 -11.72 7.91
N SER A 303 -1.70 -11.01 8.70
CA SER A 303 -2.56 -11.58 9.74
C SER A 303 -3.69 -12.49 9.23
N GLY A 304 -3.82 -12.63 7.92
CA GLY A 304 -4.78 -13.52 7.27
C GLY A 304 -6.23 -13.08 7.36
N ALA A 305 -7.11 -14.04 7.05
CA ALA A 305 -8.57 -13.99 7.17
C ALA A 305 -9.04 -15.45 7.35
N SER A 306 -10.32 -15.66 7.63
CA SER A 306 -10.89 -16.97 7.92
C SER A 306 -12.03 -17.34 6.98
N GLU A 307 -12.31 -18.64 6.85
CA GLU A 307 -13.55 -19.08 6.22
C GLU A 307 -14.74 -18.68 7.10
N PHE A 308 -15.77 -18.14 6.47
CA PHE A 308 -17.03 -17.82 7.13
C PHE A 308 -17.75 -19.10 7.52
N THR A 309 -18.07 -19.23 8.81
CA THR A 309 -18.94 -20.27 9.34
C THR A 309 -20.39 -19.97 8.93
N PRO A 310 -21.02 -20.78 8.06
CA PRO A 310 -22.39 -20.54 7.64
C PRO A 310 -23.39 -20.66 8.79
N ASP A 311 -24.40 -19.81 8.80
CA ASP A 311 -25.51 -19.81 9.76
C ASP A 311 -26.82 -20.32 9.13
N ARG A 312 -26.75 -20.83 7.89
CA ARG A 312 -27.88 -21.25 7.06
C ARG A 312 -27.57 -22.56 6.36
N HIS A 313 -28.56 -23.06 5.62
CA HIS A 313 -28.44 -24.25 4.78
C HIS A 313 -28.10 -25.54 5.53
N LEU A 314 -28.59 -25.69 6.77
CA LEU A 314 -28.37 -26.84 7.65
C LEU A 314 -26.90 -27.08 8.05
N TYR A 315 -26.02 -26.10 7.85
CA TYR A 315 -24.65 -26.18 8.33
C TYR A 315 -24.63 -26.33 9.87
N GLY A 316 -23.81 -27.26 10.36
CA GLY A 316 -23.75 -27.64 11.78
C GLY A 316 -24.94 -28.47 12.28
N GLN A 317 -25.97 -28.70 11.45
CA GLN A 317 -27.15 -29.50 11.80
C GLN A 317 -27.12 -30.89 11.15
N ASP A 318 -26.51 -31.03 9.96
CA ASP A 318 -26.35 -32.30 9.26
C ASP A 318 -24.86 -32.49 8.85
N PRO A 319 -24.22 -33.63 9.19
CA PRO A 319 -22.80 -33.88 8.91
C PRO A 319 -22.46 -34.05 7.42
N ARG A 320 -23.47 -34.17 6.55
CA ARG A 320 -23.33 -34.18 5.09
C ARG A 320 -23.26 -32.78 4.49
N VAL A 321 -23.50 -31.74 5.29
CA VAL A 321 -23.35 -30.33 4.88
C VAL A 321 -22.00 -29.83 5.36
N VAL A 322 -21.10 -29.57 4.42
CA VAL A 322 -19.71 -29.17 4.71
C VAL A 322 -19.35 -27.85 4.03
N THR A 323 -18.37 -27.14 4.58
CA THR A 323 -17.74 -26.00 3.89
C THR A 323 -16.73 -26.44 2.83
N GLY A 324 -16.21 -25.46 2.08
CA GLY A 324 -15.15 -25.69 1.12
C GLY A 324 -13.86 -26.20 1.77
N LEU A 325 -13.45 -25.62 2.91
CA LEU A 325 -12.25 -26.09 3.63
C LEU A 325 -12.45 -27.43 4.31
N GLU A 326 -13.63 -27.71 4.88
CA GLU A 326 -13.92 -29.02 5.46
C GLU A 326 -13.84 -30.13 4.40
N LEU A 327 -14.32 -29.88 3.18
CA LEU A 327 -14.15 -30.82 2.06
C LEU A 327 -12.67 -31.03 1.71
N GLN A 328 -11.86 -29.96 1.70
CA GLN A 328 -10.42 -30.09 1.48
C GLN A 328 -9.76 -30.93 2.57
N GLN A 329 -10.16 -30.76 3.84
CA GLN A 329 -9.66 -31.57 4.94
C GLN A 329 -10.00 -33.05 4.73
N ARG A 330 -11.22 -33.37 4.28
CA ARG A 330 -11.59 -34.75 3.94
C ARG A 330 -10.75 -35.35 2.81
N PHE A 331 -10.29 -34.54 1.85
CA PHE A 331 -9.35 -35.01 0.82
C PHE A 331 -7.95 -35.27 1.40
N ILE A 332 -7.46 -34.41 2.30
CA ILE A 332 -6.18 -34.61 3.00
C ILE A 332 -6.23 -35.91 3.82
N ASP A 333 -7.33 -36.13 4.53
CA ASP A 333 -7.52 -37.29 5.40
C ASP A 333 -7.82 -38.59 4.63
N ASN A 334 -7.97 -38.52 3.30
CA ASN A 334 -8.40 -39.62 2.43
C ASN A 334 -9.70 -40.29 2.92
N ASP A 335 -10.70 -39.48 3.29
CA ASP A 335 -11.98 -39.96 3.84
C ASP A 335 -12.66 -40.96 2.87
N PRO A 336 -12.81 -42.25 3.25
CA PRO A 336 -13.40 -43.27 2.39
C PRO A 336 -14.88 -43.02 2.09
N ALA A 337 -15.58 -42.21 2.89
CA ALA A 337 -16.97 -41.84 2.64
C ALA A 337 -17.13 -41.07 1.31
N MET A 338 -16.08 -40.37 0.84
CA MET A 338 -16.12 -39.62 -0.43
C MET A 338 -16.43 -40.52 -1.63
N GLY A 339 -16.00 -41.78 -1.61
CA GLY A 339 -16.28 -42.75 -2.68
C GLY A 339 -17.67 -43.37 -2.62
N GLN A 340 -18.40 -43.20 -1.51
CA GLN A 340 -19.72 -43.81 -1.30
C GLN A 340 -20.86 -42.91 -1.77
N PHE A 341 -20.63 -41.59 -1.79
CA PHE A 341 -21.62 -40.63 -2.27
C PHE A 341 -21.89 -40.80 -3.77
N LYS A 342 -23.17 -40.77 -4.14
CA LYS A 342 -23.64 -40.85 -5.52
C LYS A 342 -23.94 -39.47 -6.07
N THR A 343 -24.35 -38.52 -5.22
CA THR A 343 -24.69 -37.16 -5.64
C THR A 343 -24.02 -36.11 -4.76
N ALA A 344 -23.36 -35.13 -5.37
CA ALA A 344 -22.80 -33.97 -4.67
C ALA A 344 -23.31 -32.66 -5.28
N ALA A 345 -23.62 -31.67 -4.43
CA ALA A 345 -24.02 -30.34 -4.86
C ALA A 345 -23.17 -29.25 -4.19
N PHE A 346 -22.65 -28.32 -5.00
CA PHE A 346 -21.95 -27.13 -4.53
C PHE A 346 -22.86 -25.92 -4.60
N VAL A 347 -22.96 -25.16 -3.51
CA VAL A 347 -23.67 -23.88 -3.46
C VAL A 347 -22.65 -22.74 -3.47
N GLN A 348 -22.61 -21.97 -4.56
CA GLN A 348 -21.68 -20.86 -4.69
C GLN A 348 -22.12 -19.63 -3.90
N CYS A 349 -21.11 -18.88 -3.45
CA CYS A 349 -21.26 -17.57 -2.81
C CYS A 349 -22.01 -17.59 -1.47
N VAL A 350 -21.87 -18.66 -0.68
CA VAL A 350 -22.45 -18.72 0.66
C VAL A 350 -21.75 -17.66 1.53
N GLY A 351 -22.49 -16.62 1.90
CA GLY A 351 -21.96 -15.47 2.63
C GLY A 351 -21.15 -14.45 1.80
N SER A 352 -21.18 -14.50 0.48
CA SER A 352 -20.51 -13.48 -0.36
C SER A 352 -21.47 -12.87 -1.36
N ARG A 353 -21.22 -11.61 -1.75
CA ARG A 353 -22.09 -10.82 -2.63
C ARG A 353 -23.53 -10.82 -2.12
N ILE A 354 -23.68 -10.54 -0.84
CA ILE A 354 -24.94 -10.27 -0.12
C ILE A 354 -24.86 -8.83 0.44
N PRO A 355 -25.97 -8.20 0.83
CA PRO A 355 -25.94 -6.82 1.33
C PRO A 355 -24.94 -6.57 2.46
N GLU A 356 -24.79 -7.53 3.38
CA GLU A 356 -23.88 -7.43 4.53
C GLU A 356 -22.41 -7.64 4.14
N ARG A 357 -22.15 -8.31 3.01
CA ARG A 357 -20.82 -8.66 2.48
C ARG A 357 -20.86 -8.58 0.95
N PRO A 358 -20.80 -7.36 0.38
CA PRO A 358 -21.04 -7.15 -1.05
C PRO A 358 -19.89 -7.68 -1.94
N TYR A 359 -18.72 -7.91 -1.36
CA TYR A 359 -17.54 -8.41 -2.06
C TYR A 359 -17.64 -9.89 -2.47
N CYS A 360 -16.72 -10.28 -3.36
CA CYS A 360 -16.55 -11.64 -3.84
C CYS A 360 -15.30 -12.26 -3.20
N SER A 361 -15.44 -13.46 -2.62
CA SER A 361 -14.32 -14.17 -1.96
C SER A 361 -13.27 -14.75 -2.91
N LYS A 362 -13.44 -14.55 -4.24
CA LYS A 362 -12.46 -14.75 -5.32
C LYS A 362 -11.97 -16.20 -5.56
N VAL A 363 -11.84 -17.03 -4.54
CA VAL A 363 -11.28 -18.38 -4.60
C VAL A 363 -12.36 -19.47 -4.75
N CYS A 364 -13.56 -19.21 -4.25
CA CYS A 364 -14.61 -20.23 -4.06
C CYS A 364 -15.03 -20.95 -5.35
N CYS A 365 -15.17 -20.24 -6.48
CA CYS A 365 -15.54 -20.86 -7.75
C CYS A 365 -14.45 -21.82 -8.26
N THR A 366 -13.19 -21.38 -8.27
CA THR A 366 -12.06 -22.21 -8.71
C THR A 366 -11.89 -23.44 -7.81
N GLN A 367 -11.97 -23.24 -6.49
CA GLN A 367 -11.89 -24.34 -5.52
C GLN A 367 -13.02 -25.34 -5.74
N SER A 368 -14.26 -24.88 -5.92
CA SER A 368 -15.41 -25.77 -6.15
C SER A 368 -15.26 -26.57 -7.44
N ILE A 369 -14.79 -25.95 -8.53
CA ILE A 369 -14.54 -26.64 -9.80
C ILE A 369 -13.46 -27.74 -9.62
N LYS A 370 -12.38 -27.42 -8.91
CA LYS A 370 -11.28 -28.37 -8.67
C LYS A 370 -11.71 -29.52 -7.76
N SER A 371 -12.45 -29.22 -6.68
CA SER A 371 -13.03 -30.23 -5.80
C SER A 371 -14.05 -31.11 -6.51
N ALA A 372 -14.89 -30.55 -7.38
CA ALA A 372 -15.84 -31.32 -8.19
C ALA A 372 -15.13 -32.30 -9.13
N LEU A 373 -14.04 -31.87 -9.77
CA LEU A 373 -13.17 -32.74 -10.56
C LEU A 373 -12.56 -33.85 -9.70
N LYS A 374 -12.10 -33.51 -8.48
CA LYS A 374 -11.53 -34.50 -7.56
C LYS A 374 -12.55 -35.55 -7.12
N LEU A 375 -13.79 -35.15 -6.85
CA LEU A 375 -14.89 -36.07 -6.56
C LEU A 375 -15.16 -37.02 -7.73
N LYS A 376 -15.12 -36.52 -8.97
CA LYS A 376 -15.21 -37.35 -10.19
C LYS A 376 -14.02 -38.29 -10.37
N GLU A 377 -12.82 -37.92 -9.92
CA GLU A 377 -11.66 -38.82 -9.90
C GLU A 377 -11.85 -39.96 -8.88
N ILE A 378 -12.45 -39.67 -7.72
CA ILE A 378 -12.71 -40.65 -6.66
C ILE A 378 -13.87 -41.59 -7.06
N ASN A 379 -14.96 -41.04 -7.56
CA ASN A 379 -16.12 -41.78 -8.06
C ASN A 379 -16.58 -41.21 -9.42
N PRO A 380 -16.17 -41.84 -10.55
CA PRO A 380 -16.51 -41.38 -11.90
C PRO A 380 -18.02 -41.27 -12.17
N GLU A 381 -18.82 -42.11 -11.54
CA GLU A 381 -20.28 -42.17 -11.70
C GLU A 381 -21.02 -41.13 -10.84
N MET A 382 -20.34 -40.44 -9.92
CA MET A 382 -20.98 -39.46 -9.03
C MET A 382 -21.62 -38.31 -9.82
N GLU A 383 -22.90 -38.02 -9.61
CA GLU A 383 -23.55 -36.84 -10.18
C GLU A 383 -23.14 -35.59 -9.40
N VAL A 384 -22.48 -34.64 -10.08
CA VAL A 384 -21.96 -33.43 -9.43
C VAL A 384 -22.61 -32.18 -10.02
N PHE A 385 -23.25 -31.40 -9.14
CA PHE A 385 -23.95 -30.17 -9.47
C PHE A 385 -23.27 -28.96 -8.86
N VAL A 386 -23.14 -27.87 -9.61
CA VAL A 386 -22.61 -26.59 -9.13
C VAL A 386 -23.67 -25.51 -9.34
N LEU A 387 -24.31 -25.08 -8.25
CA LEU A 387 -25.31 -24.02 -8.23
C LEU A 387 -24.62 -22.66 -8.10
N TYR A 388 -24.77 -21.80 -9.10
CA TYR A 388 -24.02 -20.54 -9.16
C TYR A 388 -24.85 -19.34 -9.65
N ARG A 389 -24.33 -18.14 -9.38
CA ARG A 389 -24.84 -16.87 -9.94
C ARG A 389 -24.02 -16.45 -11.14
N ASP A 390 -22.71 -16.33 -10.94
CA ASP A 390 -21.69 -16.14 -11.99
C ASP A 390 -20.48 -17.00 -11.64
N LEU A 391 -19.86 -17.64 -12.63
CA LEU A 391 -18.60 -18.35 -12.45
C LEU A 391 -17.45 -17.36 -12.64
N ARG A 392 -16.45 -17.41 -11.74
CA ARG A 392 -15.28 -16.53 -11.77
C ARG A 392 -13.92 -17.26 -11.78
N PRO A 393 -13.70 -18.31 -12.58
CA PRO A 393 -12.37 -18.90 -12.77
C PRO A 393 -11.51 -18.00 -13.70
N TYR A 394 -11.03 -16.86 -13.18
CA TYR A 394 -10.35 -15.84 -13.98
C TYR A 394 -8.95 -16.26 -14.48
N GLY A 395 -8.50 -15.59 -15.54
CA GLY A 395 -7.20 -15.84 -16.16
C GLY A 395 -7.15 -17.22 -16.81
N LEU A 396 -6.08 -17.97 -16.55
CA LEU A 396 -5.87 -19.32 -17.10
C LEU A 396 -6.76 -20.40 -16.44
N ARG A 397 -7.55 -20.04 -15.43
CA ARG A 397 -8.40 -20.99 -14.68
C ARG A 397 -9.67 -21.38 -15.44
N GLU A 398 -10.02 -20.68 -16.53
CA GLU A 398 -11.15 -21.01 -17.40
C GLU A 398 -11.03 -22.44 -17.99
N ASP A 399 -9.81 -22.93 -18.20
CA ASP A 399 -9.59 -24.30 -18.68
C ASP A 399 -10.06 -25.37 -17.68
N LEU A 400 -10.02 -25.08 -16.37
CA LEU A 400 -10.58 -25.97 -15.36
C LEU A 400 -12.10 -26.09 -15.50
N TYR A 401 -12.77 -24.99 -15.83
CA TYR A 401 -14.22 -25.01 -16.07
C TYR A 401 -14.56 -25.87 -17.30
N ARG A 402 -13.82 -25.73 -18.40
CA ARG A 402 -14.01 -26.58 -19.61
C ARG A 402 -13.76 -28.06 -19.32
N LYS A 403 -12.70 -28.36 -18.56
CA LYS A 403 -12.38 -29.72 -18.11
C LYS A 403 -13.53 -30.29 -17.27
N ALA A 404 -14.03 -29.53 -16.30
CA ALA A 404 -15.13 -29.95 -15.43
C ALA A 404 -16.42 -30.22 -16.22
N ARG A 405 -16.77 -29.35 -17.17
CA ARG A 405 -17.91 -29.54 -18.07
C ARG A 405 -17.77 -30.83 -18.90
N SER A 406 -16.57 -31.11 -19.41
CA SER A 406 -16.28 -32.31 -20.20
C SER A 406 -16.34 -33.59 -19.36
N ALA A 407 -16.05 -33.50 -18.07
CA ALA A 407 -16.18 -34.60 -17.11
C ALA A 407 -17.63 -34.85 -16.63
N GLY A 408 -18.63 -34.18 -17.24
CA GLY A 408 -20.04 -34.36 -16.91
C GLY A 408 -20.51 -33.59 -15.67
N ILE A 409 -19.72 -32.64 -15.15
CA ILE A 409 -20.15 -31.78 -14.04
C ILE A 409 -21.19 -30.77 -14.54
N ILE A 410 -22.33 -30.70 -13.84
CA ILE A 410 -23.48 -29.90 -14.26
C ILE A 410 -23.45 -28.56 -13.54
N PHE A 411 -23.41 -27.48 -14.32
CA PHE A 411 -23.40 -26.11 -13.79
C PHE A 411 -24.77 -25.48 -14.00
N ILE A 412 -25.42 -25.07 -12.93
CA ILE A 412 -26.79 -24.57 -12.95
C ILE A 412 -26.82 -23.15 -12.40
N ARG A 413 -27.27 -22.21 -13.24
CA ARG A 413 -27.34 -20.80 -12.87
C ARG A 413 -28.68 -20.52 -12.19
N TYR A 414 -28.70 -20.21 -10.91
CA TYR A 414 -29.94 -19.93 -10.18
C TYR A 414 -30.26 -18.43 -10.12
N LYS A 415 -31.54 -18.09 -9.95
CA LYS A 415 -32.01 -16.73 -9.70
C LYS A 415 -31.86 -16.36 -8.22
N SER A 416 -30.96 -15.42 -7.92
CA SER A 416 -30.66 -15.01 -6.54
C SER A 416 -31.70 -14.10 -5.90
N ASP A 417 -32.60 -13.55 -6.70
CA ASP A 417 -33.76 -12.74 -6.28
C ASP A 417 -35.01 -13.60 -6.01
N LYS A 418 -34.89 -14.93 -6.10
CA LYS A 418 -35.98 -15.89 -5.87
C LYS A 418 -35.62 -16.83 -4.71
N ALA A 419 -36.62 -17.61 -4.28
CA ALA A 419 -36.45 -18.57 -3.19
C ALA A 419 -35.33 -19.57 -3.51
N PHE A 420 -34.42 -19.72 -2.54
CA PHE A 420 -33.38 -20.74 -2.49
C PHE A 420 -33.46 -21.36 -1.09
N ASN A 421 -33.73 -22.66 -1.00
CA ASN A 421 -33.92 -23.36 0.26
C ASN A 421 -33.10 -24.65 0.32
N VAL A 422 -32.65 -24.97 1.52
CA VAL A 422 -32.02 -26.26 1.84
C VAL A 422 -32.76 -26.81 3.05
N ALA A 423 -33.32 -28.00 2.92
CA ALA A 423 -34.12 -28.64 3.95
C ALA A 423 -33.84 -30.15 4.02
N LEU A 424 -34.32 -30.78 5.09
CA LEU A 424 -34.41 -32.24 5.20
C LEU A 424 -35.85 -32.66 4.92
N GLU A 425 -36.03 -33.53 3.93
CA GLU A 425 -37.30 -34.18 3.64
C GLU A 425 -37.12 -35.69 3.79
N GLN A 426 -37.78 -36.31 4.77
CA GLN A 426 -37.68 -37.75 5.04
C GLN A 426 -36.21 -38.25 5.18
N GLU A 427 -35.37 -37.47 5.87
CA GLU A 427 -33.93 -37.71 6.07
C GLU A 427 -33.02 -37.44 4.84
N ASP A 428 -33.58 -37.14 3.67
CA ASP A 428 -32.83 -36.74 2.49
C ASP A 428 -32.57 -35.23 2.48
N LEU A 429 -31.35 -34.83 2.13
CA LEU A 429 -31.05 -33.42 1.85
C LEU A 429 -31.76 -33.00 0.57
N GLN A 430 -32.43 -31.86 0.61
CA GLN A 430 -33.14 -31.27 -0.52
C GLN A 430 -32.67 -29.84 -0.74
N VAL A 431 -32.25 -29.54 -1.98
CA VAL A 431 -31.85 -28.19 -2.41
C VAL A 431 -32.82 -27.71 -3.49
N THR A 432 -33.59 -26.67 -3.16
CA THR A 432 -34.65 -26.14 -4.01
C THR A 432 -34.33 -24.72 -4.44
N PHE A 433 -34.36 -24.46 -5.75
CA PHE A 433 -34.00 -23.15 -6.32
C PHE A 433 -34.76 -22.87 -7.62
N THR A 434 -34.76 -21.62 -8.07
CA THR A 434 -35.30 -21.25 -9.40
C THR A 434 -34.17 -21.19 -10.41
N ASP A 435 -34.22 -22.03 -11.45
CA ASP A 435 -33.26 -21.99 -12.54
C ASP A 435 -33.44 -20.73 -13.39
N ARG A 436 -32.33 -20.08 -13.74
CA ARG A 436 -32.33 -18.81 -14.47
C ARG A 436 -32.69 -18.99 -15.94
N VAL A 437 -32.29 -20.11 -16.55
CA VAL A 437 -32.44 -20.36 -17.99
C VAL A 437 -33.84 -20.88 -18.31
N LEU A 438 -34.29 -21.91 -17.57
CA LEU A 438 -35.59 -22.55 -17.69
C LEU A 438 -36.71 -21.72 -17.02
N GLY A 439 -36.37 -20.85 -16.07
CA GLY A 439 -37.33 -19.99 -15.40
C GLY A 439 -38.32 -20.73 -14.47
N ARG A 440 -38.02 -21.97 -14.09
CA ARG A 440 -38.86 -22.81 -13.23
C ARG A 440 -38.13 -23.22 -11.96
N GLN A 441 -38.90 -23.65 -10.96
CA GLN A 441 -38.38 -24.26 -9.75
C GLN A 441 -37.79 -25.63 -10.08
N MET A 442 -36.62 -25.90 -9.50
CA MET A 442 -35.85 -27.12 -9.65
C MET A 442 -35.47 -27.62 -8.26
N GLU A 443 -35.24 -28.92 -8.17
CA GLU A 443 -34.86 -29.62 -6.94
C GLU A 443 -33.70 -30.56 -7.23
N ILE A 444 -32.74 -30.63 -6.31
CA ILE A 444 -31.64 -31.59 -6.29
C ILE A 444 -31.61 -32.24 -4.91
N ARG A 445 -31.43 -33.57 -4.86
CA ARG A 445 -31.28 -34.34 -3.62
C ARG A 445 -29.85 -34.87 -3.49
N PRO A 446 -28.91 -34.08 -2.94
CA PRO A 446 -27.52 -34.49 -2.84
C PRO A 446 -27.26 -35.38 -1.62
N ASP A 447 -26.36 -36.35 -1.74
CA ASP A 447 -25.82 -37.06 -0.58
C ASP A 447 -24.80 -36.20 0.19
N LEU A 448 -24.12 -35.29 -0.53
CA LEU A 448 -23.13 -34.37 0.00
C LEU A 448 -23.42 -32.94 -0.48
N LEU A 449 -23.61 -32.01 0.46
CA LEU A 449 -23.81 -30.60 0.17
C LEU A 449 -22.59 -29.78 0.58
N ILE A 450 -22.02 -29.06 -0.36
CA ILE A 450 -20.80 -28.26 -0.17
C ILE A 450 -21.15 -26.78 -0.26
N LEU A 451 -20.92 -26.06 0.82
CA LEU A 451 -21.13 -24.62 0.92
C LEU A 451 -19.82 -23.91 0.56
N ALA A 452 -19.80 -23.22 -0.57
CA ALA A 452 -18.64 -22.44 -0.99
C ALA A 452 -18.63 -21.11 -0.23
N SER A 453 -18.17 -21.20 1.03
CA SER A 453 -18.21 -20.15 2.04
C SER A 453 -17.30 -18.96 1.72
N ALA A 454 -17.67 -17.82 2.29
CA ALA A 454 -16.93 -16.57 2.14
C ALA A 454 -15.58 -16.61 2.87
N ILE A 455 -14.66 -15.74 2.46
CA ILE A 455 -13.49 -15.37 3.27
C ILE A 455 -13.83 -14.09 4.01
N VAL A 456 -13.71 -14.10 5.34
CA VAL A 456 -14.04 -12.98 6.22
C VAL A 456 -12.83 -12.52 7.02
N PRO A 457 -12.56 -11.20 7.12
CA PRO A 457 -11.51 -10.67 7.96
C PRO A 457 -11.98 -10.57 9.41
N ASP A 458 -11.04 -10.38 10.35
CA ASP A 458 -11.37 -9.97 11.71
C ASP A 458 -11.91 -8.54 11.68
N MET A 459 -13.21 -8.36 11.97
CA MET A 459 -13.90 -7.06 11.86
C MET A 459 -13.35 -6.01 12.82
N GLU A 460 -12.73 -6.40 13.93
CA GLU A 460 -12.07 -5.50 14.89
C GLU A 460 -10.59 -5.85 15.02
N ASN A 461 -9.85 -5.85 13.90
CA ASN A 461 -8.42 -6.15 13.93
C ASN A 461 -7.63 -5.03 14.67
N PRO A 462 -7.06 -5.29 15.86
CA PRO A 462 -6.40 -4.27 16.67
C PRO A 462 -5.13 -3.71 16.01
N LEU A 463 -4.54 -4.43 15.05
CA LEU A 463 -3.36 -3.99 14.30
C LEU A 463 -3.64 -2.70 13.52
N ALA A 464 -4.88 -2.48 13.06
CA ALA A 464 -5.26 -1.23 12.39
C ALA A 464 -5.05 -0.02 13.28
N ARG A 465 -5.44 -0.13 14.56
CA ARG A 465 -5.23 0.92 15.55
C ARG A 465 -3.76 1.05 15.93
N PHE A 466 -3.07 -0.06 16.18
CA PHE A 466 -1.67 -0.05 16.60
C PHE A 466 -0.74 0.54 15.55
N TYR A 467 -0.90 0.17 14.28
CA TYR A 467 -0.09 0.70 13.17
C TYR A 467 -0.69 1.93 12.50
N LYS A 468 -1.86 2.40 12.97
CA LYS A 468 -2.61 3.53 12.39
C LYS A 468 -2.85 3.36 10.88
N VAL A 469 -3.20 2.15 10.45
CA VAL A 469 -3.41 1.81 9.03
C VAL A 469 -4.90 1.66 8.71
N PRO A 470 -5.35 2.11 7.52
CA PRO A 470 -6.76 2.10 7.17
C PRO A 470 -7.27 0.70 6.86
N ARG A 471 -8.59 0.54 7.01
CA ARG A 471 -9.35 -0.62 6.56
C ARG A 471 -10.48 -0.16 5.66
N ASN A 472 -10.89 -1.02 4.74
CA ASN A 472 -12.05 -0.76 3.90
C ASN A 472 -13.36 -1.10 4.66
N GLU A 473 -14.49 -0.76 4.05
CA GLU A 473 -15.84 -1.02 4.62
C GLU A 473 -16.10 -2.51 4.87
N ASP A 474 -15.43 -3.39 4.12
CA ASP A 474 -15.53 -4.85 4.25
C ASP A 474 -14.64 -5.43 5.37
N GLY A 475 -13.85 -4.58 6.05
CA GLY A 475 -12.99 -4.96 7.15
C GLY A 475 -11.61 -5.48 6.77
N PHE A 476 -11.23 -5.51 5.50
CA PHE A 476 -9.85 -5.81 5.08
C PHE A 476 -8.96 -4.58 5.20
N PHE A 477 -7.64 -4.78 5.26
CA PHE A 477 -6.69 -3.66 5.22
C PHE A 477 -6.70 -2.98 3.86
N ALA A 478 -6.69 -1.64 3.85
CA ALA A 478 -6.67 -0.84 2.64
C ALA A 478 -5.24 -0.38 2.31
N GLU A 479 -4.79 -0.65 1.10
CA GLU A 479 -3.50 -0.20 0.58
C GLU A 479 -3.43 1.32 0.39
N ALA A 480 -2.20 1.84 0.24
CA ALA A 480 -1.95 3.27 0.02
C ALA A 480 -2.53 3.76 -1.32
N HIS A 481 -2.47 2.92 -2.37
CA HIS A 481 -3.04 3.22 -3.67
C HIS A 481 -3.33 1.94 -4.45
N VAL A 482 -4.58 1.79 -4.90
CA VAL A 482 -5.17 0.63 -5.61
C VAL A 482 -4.48 0.19 -6.91
N LYS A 483 -3.43 0.88 -7.36
CA LYS A 483 -2.74 0.63 -8.64
C LYS A 483 -1.23 0.69 -8.45
N LEU A 484 -0.74 1.80 -7.89
CA LEU A 484 0.69 2.10 -7.83
C LEU A 484 1.38 1.58 -6.57
N ARG A 485 0.64 1.36 -5.47
CA ARG A 485 1.17 0.92 -4.19
C ARG A 485 0.26 -0.15 -3.56
N PRO A 486 0.08 -1.31 -4.22
CA PRO A 486 -0.90 -2.33 -3.84
C PRO A 486 -0.53 -3.18 -2.61
N VAL A 487 0.68 -2.97 -2.05
CA VAL A 487 1.17 -3.69 -0.86
C VAL A 487 1.67 -2.75 0.24
N ASP A 488 1.70 -1.44 -0.02
CA ASP A 488 2.15 -0.44 0.94
C ASP A 488 0.93 0.11 1.69
N PHE A 489 1.11 0.55 2.93
CA PHE A 489 0.17 1.45 3.59
C PHE A 489 0.54 2.92 3.36
N ALA A 490 -0.41 3.81 3.67
CA ALA A 490 -0.14 5.24 3.76
C ALA A 490 0.86 5.56 4.89
N THR A 491 0.86 4.75 5.96
CA THR A 491 1.90 4.76 6.99
C THR A 491 3.19 4.17 6.43
N ASP A 492 4.23 5.00 6.34
CA ASP A 492 5.55 4.57 5.85
C ASP A 492 6.12 3.42 6.67
N GLY A 493 6.80 2.49 6.01
CA GLY A 493 7.43 1.34 6.67
C GLY A 493 6.47 0.22 7.07
N VAL A 494 5.17 0.34 6.80
CA VAL A 494 4.18 -0.72 7.03
C VAL A 494 3.64 -1.22 5.69
N PHE A 495 3.60 -2.54 5.54
CA PHE A 495 3.18 -3.24 4.32
C PHE A 495 2.12 -4.29 4.64
N VAL A 496 1.39 -4.75 3.63
CA VAL A 496 0.36 -5.79 3.76
C VAL A 496 0.48 -6.86 2.69
N CYS A 497 0.21 -8.11 3.06
CA CYS A 497 0.12 -9.21 2.10
C CYS A 497 -0.86 -10.30 2.53
N GLY A 498 -1.21 -11.17 1.58
CA GLY A 498 -2.07 -12.32 1.81
C GLY A 498 -3.53 -11.93 2.05
N LEU A 499 -4.25 -12.79 2.77
CA LEU A 499 -5.70 -12.62 2.99
C LEU A 499 -6.06 -11.42 3.85
N ALA A 500 -5.11 -10.86 4.63
CA ALA A 500 -5.32 -9.65 5.42
C ALA A 500 -5.68 -8.43 4.54
N HIS A 501 -5.17 -8.40 3.30
CA HIS A 501 -5.43 -7.34 2.33
C HIS A 501 -6.76 -7.53 1.59
N ALA A 502 -7.08 -8.75 1.18
CA ALA A 502 -8.32 -9.08 0.44
C ALA A 502 -8.37 -10.60 0.18
N PRO A 503 -9.56 -11.18 -0.12
CA PRO A 503 -9.67 -12.56 -0.57
C PRO A 503 -8.84 -12.83 -1.83
N LYS A 504 -7.91 -13.80 -1.75
CA LYS A 504 -7.00 -14.16 -2.84
C LYS A 504 -6.50 -15.59 -2.67
N SER A 505 -6.02 -16.18 -3.76
CA SER A 505 -5.51 -17.55 -3.77
C SER A 505 -4.09 -17.64 -3.21
N ILE A 506 -3.61 -18.87 -3.00
CA ILE A 506 -2.28 -19.17 -2.44
C ILE A 506 -1.14 -18.59 -3.31
N ASP A 507 -1.21 -18.78 -4.63
CA ASP A 507 -0.27 -18.24 -5.62
C ASP A 507 -0.21 -16.71 -5.56
N GLU A 508 -1.36 -16.04 -5.53
CA GLU A 508 -1.41 -14.58 -5.38
C GLU A 508 -0.90 -14.10 -4.02
N SER A 509 -1.13 -14.87 -2.95
CA SER A 509 -0.64 -14.55 -1.60
C SER A 509 0.88 -14.65 -1.49
N ILE A 510 1.48 -15.67 -2.11
CA ILE A 510 2.94 -15.87 -2.18
C ILE A 510 3.58 -14.70 -2.94
N VAL A 511 3.03 -14.37 -4.11
CA VAL A 511 3.54 -13.26 -4.93
C VAL A 511 3.39 -11.92 -4.20
N GLN A 512 2.26 -11.68 -3.52
CA GLN A 512 2.07 -10.47 -2.72
C GLN A 512 3.02 -10.38 -1.52
N ALA A 513 3.34 -11.51 -0.88
CA ALA A 513 4.31 -11.56 0.21
C ALA A 513 5.72 -11.19 -0.26
N GLN A 514 6.17 -11.73 -1.39
CA GLN A 514 7.45 -11.36 -2.00
C GLN A 514 7.48 -9.89 -2.41
N ALA A 515 6.38 -9.36 -2.93
CA ALA A 515 6.25 -7.94 -3.24
C ALA A 515 6.36 -7.07 -1.97
N ALA A 516 5.66 -7.43 -0.88
CA ALA A 516 5.74 -6.70 0.38
C ALA A 516 7.17 -6.72 0.94
N SER A 517 7.86 -7.86 0.89
CA SER A 517 9.28 -7.96 1.27
C SER A 517 10.19 -7.09 0.40
N ALA A 518 10.01 -7.10 -0.92
CA ALA A 518 10.78 -6.26 -1.83
C ALA A 518 10.61 -4.77 -1.52
N ARG A 519 9.37 -4.35 -1.25
CA ARG A 519 9.04 -2.96 -0.88
C ARG A 519 9.63 -2.61 0.48
N ALA A 520 9.56 -3.51 1.46
CA ALA A 520 10.19 -3.35 2.77
C ALA A 520 11.72 -3.18 2.67
N VAL A 521 12.37 -3.95 1.79
CA VAL A 521 13.82 -3.86 1.56
C VAL A 521 14.24 -2.50 0.98
N THR A 522 13.37 -1.77 0.27
CA THR A 522 13.71 -0.40 -0.17
C THR A 522 14.00 0.57 0.98
N ILE A 523 13.51 0.25 2.18
CA ILE A 523 13.78 0.99 3.43
C ILE A 523 14.97 0.36 4.15
N LEU A 524 14.96 -0.97 4.35
CA LEU A 524 16.02 -1.68 5.10
C LEU A 524 17.39 -1.62 4.42
N ALA A 525 17.42 -1.45 3.09
CA ALA A 525 18.64 -1.26 2.31
C ALA A 525 19.37 0.06 2.62
N LYS A 526 18.68 1.03 3.22
CA LYS A 526 19.29 2.30 3.61
C LYS A 526 19.84 2.18 5.02
N GLU A 527 21.11 2.53 5.22
CA GLU A 527 21.67 2.63 6.57
C GLU A 527 21.03 3.77 7.36
N ASN A 528 20.75 4.88 6.66
CA ASN A 528 20.14 6.07 7.23
C ASN A 528 19.02 6.56 6.31
N ILE A 529 17.93 7.04 6.90
CA ILE A 529 16.89 7.78 6.19
C ILE A 529 16.96 9.26 6.58
N LYS A 530 16.81 10.14 5.59
CA LYS A 530 16.63 11.56 5.82
C LYS A 530 15.15 11.81 6.12
N LEU A 531 14.88 12.39 7.28
CA LEU A 531 13.56 12.88 7.64
C LEU A 531 13.41 14.27 7.02
N GLY A 532 12.26 14.54 6.40
CA GLY A 532 12.04 15.81 5.71
C GLY A 532 12.16 17.01 6.67
N GLY A 533 12.71 18.12 6.17
CA GLY A 533 12.92 19.36 6.93
C GLY A 533 11.65 20.17 7.17
N ILE A 534 10.55 19.84 6.48
CA ILE A 534 9.22 20.46 6.67
C ILE A 534 8.57 19.86 7.93
N ILE A 535 9.03 20.33 9.08
CA ILE A 535 8.52 19.98 10.40
C ILE A 535 8.02 21.24 11.10
N THR A 536 7.25 21.05 12.17
CA THR A 536 6.85 22.17 13.03
C THR A 536 7.93 22.44 14.07
N TYR A 537 8.31 23.71 14.22
CA TYR A 537 9.12 24.23 15.32
C TYR A 537 8.23 25.07 16.24
N ILE A 538 8.35 24.91 17.56
CA ILE A 538 7.62 25.74 18.53
C ILE A 538 8.51 26.91 18.92
N GLN A 539 8.07 28.13 18.63
CA GLN A 539 8.69 29.37 19.10
C GLN A 539 8.38 29.56 20.59
N PRO A 540 9.36 29.34 21.50
CA PRO A 540 9.08 29.33 22.93
C PRO A 540 8.54 30.67 23.44
N GLU A 541 8.98 31.78 22.85
CA GLU A 541 8.59 33.15 23.19
C GLU A 541 7.13 33.48 22.88
N LEU A 542 6.50 32.75 21.95
CA LEU A 542 5.09 32.91 21.60
C LEU A 542 4.19 31.87 22.28
N CYS A 543 4.77 30.78 22.80
CA CYS A 543 4.01 29.67 23.34
C CYS A 543 3.43 29.99 24.72
N SER A 544 2.11 30.05 24.83
CA SER A 544 1.40 30.28 26.10
C SER A 544 1.14 29.01 26.94
N GLY A 545 1.58 27.84 26.45
CA GLY A 545 1.38 26.57 27.15
C GLY A 545 -0.08 26.06 27.16
N CYS A 546 -0.93 26.51 26.24
CA CYS A 546 -2.36 26.17 26.21
C CYS A 546 -2.69 24.71 25.80
N LEU A 547 -1.68 23.92 25.38
CA LEU A 547 -1.78 22.50 24.97
C LEU A 547 -2.65 22.20 23.73
N GLY A 548 -3.24 23.22 23.08
CA GLY A 548 -4.10 23.03 21.89
C GLY A 548 -3.42 22.26 20.76
N CYS A 549 -2.13 22.53 20.51
CA CYS A 549 -1.33 21.86 19.49
C CYS A 549 -1.17 20.34 19.72
N ILE A 550 -1.15 19.88 20.97
CA ILE A 550 -0.98 18.47 21.32
C ILE A 550 -2.24 17.68 20.92
N ASN A 551 -3.41 18.23 21.22
CA ASN A 551 -4.69 17.58 20.98
C ASN A 551 -5.02 17.38 19.51
N VAL A 552 -4.49 18.24 18.62
CA VAL A 552 -4.75 18.16 17.18
C VAL A 552 -3.72 17.33 16.41
N CYS A 553 -2.60 16.93 17.04
CA CYS A 553 -1.55 16.21 16.34
C CYS A 553 -1.92 14.72 16.16
N PRO A 554 -2.23 14.24 14.94
CA PRO A 554 -2.66 12.84 14.73
C PRO A 554 -1.50 11.84 14.90
N PHE A 555 -0.27 12.35 14.85
CA PHE A 555 0.95 11.55 14.93
C PHE A 555 1.49 11.43 16.35
N GLY A 556 0.97 12.21 17.32
CA GLY A 556 1.51 12.26 18.67
C GLY A 556 2.92 12.86 18.72
N ALA A 557 3.26 13.71 17.76
CA ALA A 557 4.59 14.30 17.61
C ALA A 557 4.88 15.42 18.62
N ILE A 558 3.88 15.92 19.35
CA ILE A 558 4.02 17.10 20.21
C ILE A 558 3.83 16.68 21.67
N THR A 559 4.78 17.04 22.52
CA THR A 559 4.73 16.83 23.97
C THR A 559 4.75 18.19 24.69
N PHE A 560 4.58 18.18 26.00
CA PHE A 560 4.65 19.39 26.83
C PHE A 560 5.85 19.30 27.77
N ASP A 561 6.78 20.25 27.66
CA ASP A 561 7.88 20.41 28.60
C ASP A 561 7.39 21.19 29.83
N GLN A 562 7.15 20.47 30.92
CA GLN A 562 6.68 21.08 32.18
C GLN A 562 7.68 22.05 32.81
N LYS A 563 8.98 21.91 32.53
CA LYS A 563 10.01 22.79 33.11
C LYS A 563 10.07 24.12 32.38
N LYS A 564 9.96 24.08 31.06
CA LYS A 564 9.99 25.29 30.21
C LYS A 564 8.60 25.90 30.00
N PHE A 565 7.54 25.17 30.34
CA PHE A 565 6.15 25.55 30.12
C PHE A 565 5.81 25.80 28.63
N VAL A 566 6.46 25.04 27.73
CA VAL A 566 6.25 25.14 26.28
C VAL A 566 5.98 23.77 25.68
N ALA A 567 5.29 23.75 24.53
CA ALA A 567 5.18 22.55 23.73
C ALA A 567 6.53 22.25 23.05
N ASP A 568 6.82 20.96 22.84
CA ASP A 568 8.02 20.48 22.16
C ASP A 568 7.63 19.48 21.06
N VAL A 569 8.27 19.57 19.90
CA VAL A 569 7.95 18.73 18.74
C VAL A 569 9.07 17.72 18.57
N ASN A 570 8.73 16.44 18.56
CA ASN A 570 9.62 15.38 18.10
C ASN A 570 9.71 15.44 16.56
N PRO A 571 10.86 15.84 15.99
CA PRO A 571 11.02 15.99 14.54
C PRO A 571 10.73 14.71 13.79
N ALA A 572 10.98 13.56 14.42
CA ALA A 572 10.93 12.27 13.77
C ALA A 572 9.51 11.71 13.62
N LEU A 573 8.58 12.19 14.46
CA LEU A 573 7.15 11.90 14.38
C LEU A 573 6.38 12.96 13.58
N CYS A 574 6.94 14.15 13.42
CA CYS A 574 6.27 15.25 12.73
C CYS A 574 6.22 14.99 11.23
N LYS A 575 5.01 14.98 10.66
CA LYS A 575 4.77 14.80 9.21
C LYS A 575 4.52 16.13 8.48
N GLY A 576 4.79 17.26 9.12
CA GLY A 576 4.66 18.58 8.49
C GLY A 576 3.24 18.98 8.07
N CYS A 577 2.19 18.40 8.69
CA CYS A 577 0.81 18.63 8.25
C CYS A 577 0.24 20.02 8.56
N GLY A 578 0.88 20.78 9.46
CA GLY A 578 0.46 22.15 9.83
C GLY A 578 -0.77 22.27 10.73
N ALA A 579 -1.41 21.17 11.14
CA ALA A 579 -2.62 21.21 11.98
C ALA A 579 -2.41 21.97 13.30
N CYS A 580 -1.25 21.79 13.94
CA CYS A 580 -0.87 22.50 15.15
C CYS A 580 -0.63 23.99 14.93
N ALA A 581 -0.02 24.38 13.80
CA ALA A 581 0.17 25.78 13.43
C ALA A 581 -1.18 26.48 13.18
N ALA A 582 -2.08 25.80 12.47
CA ALA A 582 -3.40 26.33 12.13
C ALA A 582 -4.34 26.55 13.34
N VAL A 583 -4.20 25.77 14.41
CA VAL A 583 -5.04 25.90 15.61
C VAL A 583 -4.47 26.84 16.67
N CYS A 584 -3.17 27.18 16.59
CA CYS A 584 -2.52 27.91 17.66
C CYS A 584 -2.93 29.40 17.66
N PRO A 585 -3.57 29.90 18.72
CA PRO A 585 -4.01 31.29 18.77
C PRO A 585 -2.85 32.28 18.91
N SER A 586 -1.69 31.83 19.41
CA SER A 586 -0.50 32.66 19.54
C SER A 586 0.48 32.48 18.39
N GLU A 587 0.11 31.70 17.36
CA GLU A 587 0.96 31.43 16.19
C GLU A 587 2.34 30.82 16.52
N ALA A 588 2.53 30.30 17.74
CA ALA A 588 3.82 29.77 18.19
C ALA A 588 4.38 28.58 17.39
N PRO A 589 3.57 27.62 16.89
CA PRO A 589 4.07 26.56 16.01
C PRO A 589 4.29 27.10 14.59
N ALA A 590 5.55 27.26 14.20
CA ALA A 590 5.95 27.58 12.83
C ALA A 590 6.13 26.27 12.04
N LEU A 591 5.37 26.08 10.97
CA LEU A 591 5.61 24.98 10.03
C LEU A 591 6.73 25.39 9.07
N MET A 592 7.92 24.80 9.20
CA MET A 592 9.07 25.18 8.38
C MET A 592 8.77 24.99 6.89
N GLY A 593 9.04 26.01 6.07
CA GLY A 593 8.68 26.05 4.63
C GLY A 593 7.23 26.46 4.32
N PHE A 594 6.39 26.60 5.35
CA PHE A 594 5.03 27.13 5.30
C PHE A 594 4.69 27.95 6.56
N ASP A 595 5.63 28.75 7.07
CA ASP A 595 5.38 29.56 8.26
C ASP A 595 4.43 30.73 7.95
N ASN A 596 3.99 31.44 8.98
CA ASN A 596 3.02 32.51 8.81
C ASN A 596 3.57 33.68 7.99
N ASN A 597 4.86 34.01 8.08
CA ASN A 597 5.45 35.08 7.27
C ASN A 597 5.44 34.69 5.79
N GLN A 598 5.79 33.45 5.47
CA GLN A 598 5.76 32.88 4.13
C GLN A 598 4.34 32.86 3.56
N LEU A 599 3.36 32.37 4.32
CA LEU A 599 1.97 32.30 3.89
C LEU A 599 1.33 33.70 3.76
N TYR A 600 1.55 34.59 4.72
CA TYR A 600 1.04 35.97 4.65
C TYR A 600 1.66 36.75 3.49
N ALA A 601 2.97 36.57 3.22
CA ALA A 601 3.61 37.15 2.05
C ALA A 601 2.96 36.65 0.74
N GLN A 602 2.71 35.33 0.65
CA GLN A 602 2.05 34.74 -0.51
C GLN A 602 0.63 35.28 -0.70
N ILE A 603 -0.19 35.33 0.36
CA ILE A 603 -1.57 35.82 0.33
C ILE A 603 -1.61 37.30 -0.03
N LYS A 604 -0.83 38.14 0.64
CA LYS A 604 -0.80 39.59 0.39
C LYS A 604 -0.47 39.89 -1.08
N ASN A 605 0.49 39.15 -1.64
CA ASN A 605 0.93 39.34 -3.03
C ASN A 605 0.00 38.72 -4.08
N ALA A 606 -1.05 38.00 -3.67
CA ALA A 606 -2.14 37.63 -4.56
C ALA A 606 -3.07 38.82 -4.88
N PHE A 607 -3.06 39.86 -4.04
CA PHE A 607 -3.98 41.00 -4.14
C PHE A 607 -3.29 42.33 -4.47
N CYS A 608 -1.96 42.35 -4.57
CA CYS A 608 -1.24 43.52 -5.06
C CYS A 608 -1.65 43.76 -6.53
N VAL A 609 -1.98 44.98 -6.92
CA VAL A 609 -2.23 45.34 -8.33
C VAL A 609 -1.05 46.16 -8.82
#